data_AF-A0A0G1SDP8-F1
#
_entry.id   AF-A0A0G1SDP8-F1
#
_cell.length_a   1.000
_cell.length_b   1.000
_cell.length_c   1.000
_cell.angle_alpha   90.00
_cell.angle_beta   90.00
_cell.angle_gamma   90.00
#
_symmetry.space_group_name_H-M   'P 1'
#
loop_
_entity.id
_entity.type
_entity.pdbx_description
1 polymer ?
#
loop_
_entity_poly.entity_id
_entity_poly.type
_entity_poly.pdbx_seq_one_letter_code
_entity_poly.pdbx_strand_id
1 'polypeptide(L)'
;MYGCNGKRIEAKNPQARYSRNNSQDGRGGGSSECSSRNEKGLLRLTPKGETKLRQLKLREYKIKKPKRWDNKWRVLTFDIREERRATRDKIRRTLTVIGFIRLQDSVWVYPYDCENLTTLLKADFKIGKDVLYIIADSIENDSWLRKQFSLTLD
;
A
#
# COMPACT_ATOMS: atom_id res chain seq x y z
N MET A 1 -4.96 -10.23 -31.53
CA MET A 1 -3.80 -9.38 -31.14
C MET A 1 -4.31 -8.26 -30.25
N TYR A 2 -4.05 -8.31 -28.94
CA TYR A 2 -4.50 -7.26 -28.03
C TYR A 2 -3.45 -6.15 -27.95
N GLY A 3 -3.80 -4.98 -28.47
CA GLY A 3 -3.00 -3.76 -28.41
C GLY A 3 -2.91 -3.23 -26.98
N CYS A 4 -1.69 -2.96 -26.52
CA CYS A 4 -1.43 -2.32 -25.25
C CYS A 4 -1.38 -0.81 -25.45
N ASN A 5 -2.50 -0.13 -25.20
CA ASN A 5 -2.58 1.33 -25.16
C ASN A 5 -1.76 1.86 -23.98
N GLY A 6 -0.53 2.29 -24.25
CA GLY A 6 0.30 3.01 -23.31
C GLY A 6 -0.32 4.37 -22.99
N LYS A 7 -0.94 4.52 -21.81
CA LYS A 7 -1.39 5.83 -21.33
C LYS A 7 -0.17 6.72 -21.12
N ARG A 8 -0.10 7.78 -21.94
CA ARG A 8 0.73 8.97 -21.75
C ARG A 8 0.39 9.58 -20.39
N ILE A 9 1.35 9.61 -19.46
CA ILE A 9 1.21 10.38 -18.23
C ILE A 9 1.81 11.76 -18.52
N GLU A 10 0.96 12.71 -18.91
CA GLU A 10 1.35 14.13 -18.94
C GLU A 10 1.53 14.60 -17.50
N ALA A 11 2.78 14.93 -17.14
CA ALA A 11 3.09 15.58 -15.88
C ALA A 11 2.58 17.03 -15.93
N LYS A 12 1.34 17.27 -15.47
CA LYS A 12 0.88 18.59 -15.05
C LYS A 12 0.82 18.63 -13.53
N ASN A 13 1.89 19.10 -12.89
CA ASN A 13 1.79 19.79 -11.59
C ASN A 13 3.01 20.73 -11.38
N PRO A 14 2.82 22.06 -11.22
CA PRO A 14 3.88 23.07 -11.32
C PRO A 14 4.46 23.45 -9.94
N GLN A 15 5.11 22.50 -9.27
CA GLN A 15 5.93 22.79 -8.08
C GLN A 15 7.26 22.05 -8.15
N ALA A 16 8.04 22.33 -9.19
CA ALA A 16 9.45 21.98 -9.26
C ALA A 16 10.28 23.05 -8.53
N ARG A 17 10.53 22.84 -7.24
CA ARG A 17 11.71 23.37 -6.54
C ARG A 17 12.25 22.29 -5.62
N TYR A 18 12.94 21.31 -6.19
CA TYR A 18 13.95 20.58 -5.43
C TYR A 18 15.25 21.38 -5.54
N SER A 19 15.51 22.18 -4.51
CA SER A 19 16.77 22.86 -4.31
C SER A 19 17.91 21.84 -4.33
N ARG A 20 18.93 22.14 -5.14
CA ARG A 20 20.27 21.57 -4.97
C ARG A 20 20.70 21.83 -3.54
N ASN A 21 21.04 20.79 -2.81
CA ASN A 21 22.06 20.88 -1.77
C ASN A 21 23.00 19.69 -1.94
N ASN A 22 24.23 20.03 -2.30
CA ASN A 22 25.40 19.19 -2.12
C ASN A 22 25.58 18.96 -0.63
N SER A 23 25.50 17.70 -0.22
CA SER A 23 26.25 17.21 0.93
C SER A 23 26.70 15.80 0.58
N GLN A 24 28.02 15.65 0.50
CA GLN A 24 28.69 14.38 0.40
C GLN A 24 28.28 13.52 1.58
N ASP A 25 27.66 12.37 1.31
CA ASP A 25 27.80 11.22 2.18
C ASP A 25 27.99 10.00 1.28
N GLY A 26 29.21 9.47 1.32
CA GLY A 26 29.64 8.34 0.53
C GLY A 26 29.22 7.04 1.19
N ARG A 27 28.23 6.35 0.60
CA ARG A 27 28.20 4.89 0.50
C ARG A 27 27.67 4.50 -0.87
N GLY A 28 28.60 4.10 -1.74
CA GLY A 28 28.31 3.63 -3.09
C GLY A 28 27.49 2.35 -3.08
N GLY A 29 26.38 2.37 -3.79
CA GLY A 29 25.53 1.21 -4.06
C GLY A 29 24.05 1.56 -4.00
N GLY A 30 23.43 2.00 -5.11
CA GLY A 30 21.97 2.10 -5.11
C GLY A 30 21.29 2.71 -6.34
N SER A 31 21.94 3.61 -7.09
CA SER A 31 21.21 4.40 -8.09
C SER A 31 20.99 3.68 -9.43
N SER A 32 21.92 2.82 -9.86
CA SER A 32 21.81 2.04 -11.11
C SER A 32 20.85 0.85 -11.00
N GLU A 33 20.59 0.35 -9.79
CA GLU A 33 19.73 -0.84 -9.62
C GLU A 33 18.23 -0.48 -9.73
N CYS A 34 17.84 0.72 -9.32
CA CYS A 34 16.45 1.20 -9.38
C CYS A 34 16.12 2.00 -10.64
N SER A 35 17.11 2.46 -11.40
CA SER A 35 16.89 3.24 -12.62
C SER A 35 17.87 2.87 -13.73
N SER A 36 17.37 2.75 -14.96
CA SER A 36 18.13 2.54 -16.19
C SER A 36 17.94 3.72 -17.14
N ARG A 37 18.84 3.87 -18.11
CA ARG A 37 18.77 4.91 -19.14
C ARG A 37 18.39 4.26 -20.47
N ASN A 38 17.41 4.81 -21.18
CA ASN A 38 17.06 4.31 -22.52
C ASN A 38 18.00 4.87 -23.60
N GLU A 39 17.88 4.38 -24.82
CA GLU A 39 18.67 4.80 -25.99
C GLU A 39 18.63 6.31 -26.28
N LYS A 40 17.59 7.00 -25.77
CA LYS A 40 17.40 8.46 -25.91
C LYS A 40 17.89 9.25 -24.70
N GLY A 41 18.59 8.62 -23.76
CA GLY A 41 19.11 9.28 -22.56
C GLY A 41 18.07 9.57 -21.46
N LEU A 42 16.82 9.08 -21.57
CA LEU A 42 15.82 9.23 -20.52
C LEU A 42 16.00 8.19 -19.42
N LEU A 43 15.91 8.66 -18.17
CA LEU A 43 15.88 7.79 -17.00
C LEU A 43 14.52 7.06 -16.93
N ARG A 44 14.55 5.73 -16.78
CA ARG A 44 13.39 4.87 -16.50
C ARG A 44 13.65 4.09 -15.23
N LEU A 45 12.60 3.77 -14.49
CA LEU A 45 12.74 2.85 -13.37
C LEU A 45 12.92 1.43 -13.90
N THR A 46 13.78 0.66 -13.25
CA THR A 46 13.83 -0.79 -13.46
C THR A 46 12.60 -1.43 -12.80
N PRO A 47 12.21 -2.67 -13.16
CA PRO A 47 11.13 -3.36 -12.44
C PRO A 47 11.35 -3.44 -10.93
N LYS A 48 12.61 -3.58 -10.49
CA LYS A 48 13.00 -3.51 -9.08
C LYS A 48 12.74 -2.11 -8.48
N GLY A 49 13.13 -1.06 -9.19
CA GLY A 49 12.90 0.33 -8.80
C GLY A 49 11.41 0.70 -8.75
N GLU A 50 10.61 0.24 -9.70
CA GLU A 50 9.16 0.42 -9.68
C GLU A 50 8.53 -0.26 -8.46
N THR A 51 8.93 -1.49 -8.16
CA THR A 51 8.46 -2.22 -6.98
C THR A 51 8.83 -1.49 -5.69
N LYS A 52 10.07 -1.00 -5.59
CA LYS A 52 10.54 -0.23 -4.43
C LYS A 52 9.76 1.07 -4.27
N LEU A 53 9.52 1.79 -5.36
CA LEU A 53 8.73 3.02 -5.36
C LEU A 53 7.29 2.77 -4.93
N ARG A 54 6.66 1.68 -5.39
CA ARG A 54 5.30 1.30 -4.95
C ARG A 54 5.25 0.97 -3.47
N GLN A 55 6.23 0.23 -2.95
CA GLN A 55 6.33 -0.04 -1.50
C GLN A 55 6.48 1.23 -0.67
N LEU A 56 7.30 2.19 -1.12
CA LEU A 56 7.43 3.48 -0.46
C LEU A 56 6.10 4.25 -0.49
N LYS A 57 5.42 4.29 -1.64
CA LYS A 57 4.10 4.91 -1.76
C LYS A 57 3.05 4.26 -0.86
N LEU A 58 3.08 2.94 -0.69
CA LEU A 58 2.18 2.22 0.24
C LEU A 58 2.49 2.56 1.70
N ARG A 59 3.77 2.69 2.06
CA ARG A 59 4.18 3.12 3.41
C ARG A 59 3.79 4.56 3.72
N GLU A 60 3.88 5.43 2.71
CA GLU A 60 3.47 6.84 2.80
C GLU A 60 1.97 7.03 2.55
N TYR A 61 1.23 5.96 2.26
CA TYR A 61 -0.19 6.04 1.96
C TYR A 61 -0.95 6.44 3.23
N LYS A 62 -1.28 7.73 3.33
CA LYS A 62 -2.08 8.27 4.42
C LYS A 62 -3.55 7.93 4.16
N ILE A 63 -4.06 6.94 4.88
CA ILE A 63 -5.51 6.73 4.94
C ILE A 63 -6.13 7.99 5.56
N LYS A 64 -7.12 8.57 4.88
CA LYS A 64 -7.87 9.71 5.40
C LYS A 64 -8.67 9.21 6.61
N LYS A 65 -8.21 9.55 7.81
CA LYS A 65 -8.96 9.30 9.03
C LYS A 65 -10.02 10.40 9.17
N PRO A 66 -11.32 10.10 9.04
CA PRO A 66 -12.36 11.08 9.29
C PRO A 66 -12.31 11.53 10.75
N LYS A 67 -12.87 12.72 11.05
CA LYS A 67 -12.98 13.21 12.43
C LYS A 67 -13.86 12.31 13.30
N ARG A 68 -14.89 11.70 12.68
CA ARG A 68 -15.84 10.79 13.32
C ARG A 68 -15.82 9.47 12.57
N TRP A 69 -15.81 8.38 13.32
CA TRP A 69 -15.93 7.04 12.75
C TRP A 69 -17.35 6.80 12.23
N ASP A 70 -17.47 6.08 11.11
CA ASP A 70 -18.74 5.76 10.47
C ASP A 70 -19.45 4.55 11.10
N ASN A 71 -18.95 4.07 12.26
CA ASN A 71 -19.41 2.88 12.96
C ASN A 71 -19.33 1.58 12.16
N LYS A 72 -18.53 1.54 11.08
CA LYS A 72 -18.34 0.33 10.26
C LYS A 72 -16.90 -0.14 10.33
N TRP A 73 -16.73 -1.44 10.43
CA TRP A 73 -15.42 -2.10 10.33
C TRP A 73 -15.10 -2.44 8.88
N ARG A 74 -13.83 -2.27 8.53
CA ARG A 74 -13.25 -2.73 7.28
C ARG A 74 -12.42 -3.97 7.56
N VAL A 75 -12.93 -5.11 7.13
CA VAL A 75 -12.28 -6.41 7.32
C VAL A 75 -11.63 -6.83 6.02
N LEU A 76 -10.35 -7.15 6.11
CA LEU A 76 -9.52 -7.65 5.03
C LEU A 76 -9.18 -9.10 5.36
N THR A 77 -9.65 -10.02 4.52
CA THR A 77 -9.30 -11.43 4.66
C THR A 77 -8.66 -11.96 3.40
N PHE A 78 -7.76 -12.93 3.54
CA PHE A 78 -7.08 -13.54 2.42
C PHE A 78 -6.87 -15.04 2.56
N ASP A 79 -7.08 -15.75 1.46
CA ASP A 79 -6.77 -17.18 1.34
C ASP A 79 -5.70 -17.37 0.26
N ILE A 80 -4.44 -17.21 0.68
CA ILE A 80 -3.28 -17.34 -0.18
C ILE A 80 -2.62 -18.67 0.13
N ARG A 81 -2.52 -19.51 -0.89
CA ARG A 81 -1.91 -20.84 -0.78
C ARG A 81 -0.51 -20.80 -0.16
N GLU A 82 -0.14 -21.86 0.56
CA GLU A 82 1.08 -21.92 1.37
C GLU A 82 2.36 -21.82 0.52
N GLU A 83 2.34 -22.26 -0.74
CA GLU A 83 3.49 -22.12 -1.65
C GLU A 83 3.86 -20.64 -1.88
N ARG A 84 2.93 -19.72 -1.57
CA ARG A 84 3.12 -18.26 -1.62
C ARG A 84 3.30 -17.64 -0.23
N ARG A 85 3.87 -18.38 0.73
CA ARG A 85 4.15 -17.90 2.11
C ARG A 85 4.86 -16.54 2.15
N ALA A 86 5.84 -16.31 1.27
CA ALA A 86 6.53 -15.03 1.18
C ALA A 86 5.59 -13.84 0.83
N THR A 87 4.54 -14.09 0.05
CA THR A 87 3.51 -13.09 -0.24
C THR A 87 2.62 -12.85 0.98
N ARG A 88 2.21 -13.91 1.70
CA ARG A 88 1.46 -13.79 2.96
C ARG A 88 2.21 -12.89 3.95
N ASP A 89 3.49 -13.17 4.18
CA ASP A 89 4.31 -12.42 5.13
C ASP A 89 4.50 -10.96 4.73
N LYS A 90 4.63 -10.68 3.43
CA LYS A 90 4.68 -9.30 2.92
C LYS A 90 3.37 -8.56 3.17
N ILE A 91 2.21 -9.16 2.91
CA ILE A 91 0.90 -8.55 3.16
C ILE A 91 0.74 -8.24 4.64
N ARG A 92 1.01 -9.21 5.52
CA ARG A 92 0.92 -9.03 6.98
C ARG A 92 1.76 -7.85 7.44
N ARG A 93 3.04 -7.79 7.04
CA ARG A 93 3.94 -6.67 7.37
C ARG A 93 3.40 -5.34 6.86
N THR A 94 2.88 -5.30 5.63
CA THR A 94 2.31 -4.08 5.06
C THR A 94 1.07 -3.62 5.84
N LEU A 95 0.15 -4.54 6.16
CA LEU A 95 -1.05 -4.24 6.94
C LEU A 95 -0.70 -3.75 8.35
N THR A 96 0.29 -4.36 9.03
CA THR A 96 0.80 -3.89 10.32
C THR A 96 1.34 -2.46 10.22
N VAL A 97 2.15 -2.14 9.20
CA VAL A 97 2.72 -0.79 9.02
C VAL A 97 1.63 0.27 8.81
N ILE A 98 0.54 -0.10 8.11
CA ILE A 98 -0.60 0.79 7.87
C ILE A 98 -1.46 1.00 9.12
N GLY A 99 -1.38 0.06 10.07
CA GLY A 99 -2.12 0.09 11.33
C GLY A 99 -3.39 -0.75 11.34
N PHE A 100 -3.51 -1.75 10.47
CA PHE A 100 -4.53 -2.78 10.64
C PHE A 100 -4.21 -3.63 11.87
N ILE A 101 -5.26 -4.07 12.56
CA ILE A 101 -5.15 -5.02 13.68
C ILE A 101 -5.42 -6.43 13.17
N ARG A 102 -4.59 -7.38 13.61
CA ARG A 102 -4.74 -8.80 13.25
C ARG A 102 -5.76 -9.47 14.19
N LEU A 103 -6.86 -9.98 13.64
CA LEU A 103 -7.85 -10.79 14.37
C LEU A 103 -7.48 -12.27 14.32
N GLN A 104 -7.06 -12.74 13.15
CA GLN A 104 -6.54 -14.09 12.91
C GLN A 104 -5.42 -14.00 11.88
N ASP A 105 -4.74 -15.12 11.59
CA ASP A 105 -3.59 -15.13 10.68
C ASP A 105 -3.87 -14.61 9.27
N SER A 106 -5.12 -14.69 8.84
CA SER A 106 -5.63 -14.24 7.55
C SER A 106 -6.81 -13.26 7.67
N VAL A 107 -7.07 -12.70 8.85
CA VAL A 107 -8.19 -11.77 9.08
C VAL A 107 -7.69 -10.52 9.78
N TRP A 108 -7.89 -9.37 9.14
CA TRP A 108 -7.35 -8.08 9.55
C TRP A 108 -8.45 -7.03 9.56
N VAL A 109 -8.43 -6.13 10.53
CA VAL A 109 -9.48 -5.14 10.74
C VAL A 109 -8.94 -3.72 10.80
N TYR A 110 -9.72 -2.79 10.28
CA TYR A 110 -9.47 -1.36 10.31
C TYR A 110 -10.80 -0.58 10.40
N PRO A 111 -10.87 0.57 11.10
CA PRO A 111 -12.15 1.28 11.26
C PRO A 111 -12.44 2.27 10.12
N TYR A 112 -11.46 2.65 9.31
CA TYR A 112 -11.61 3.70 8.30
C TYR A 112 -11.65 3.14 6.88
N ASP A 113 -12.35 3.82 5.98
CA ASP A 113 -12.39 3.44 4.58
C ASP A 113 -10.98 3.38 3.97
N CYS A 114 -10.71 2.24 3.35
CA CYS A 114 -9.41 1.87 2.78
C CYS A 114 -9.58 1.05 1.50
N GLU A 115 -10.70 1.21 0.79
CA GLU A 115 -10.97 0.50 -0.47
C GLU A 115 -9.89 0.76 -1.52
N ASN A 116 -9.47 2.02 -1.69
CA ASN A 116 -8.42 2.41 -2.62
C ASN A 116 -7.07 1.74 -2.28
N LEU A 117 -6.71 1.71 -1.00
CA LEU A 117 -5.52 1.01 -0.52
C LEU A 117 -5.61 -0.49 -0.81
N THR A 118 -6.77 -1.10 -0.53
CA THR A 118 -7.01 -2.52 -0.77
C THR A 118 -6.87 -2.86 -2.25
N THR A 119 -7.37 -2.01 -3.14
CA THR A 119 -7.21 -2.13 -4.59
C THR A 119 -5.73 -2.07 -5.00
N LEU A 120 -4.96 -1.15 -4.42
CA LEU A 120 -3.51 -1.05 -4.65
C LEU A 120 -2.76 -2.29 -4.15
N LEU A 121 -3.10 -2.81 -2.96
CA LEU A 121 -2.51 -4.04 -2.41
C LEU A 121 -2.80 -5.25 -3.30
N LYS A 122 -4.05 -5.41 -3.75
CA LYS A 122 -4.46 -6.47 -4.67
C LYS A 122 -3.65 -6.46 -5.96
N ALA A 123 -3.43 -5.27 -6.52
CA ALA A 123 -2.65 -5.09 -7.75
C ALA A 123 -1.15 -5.35 -7.53
N ASP A 124 -0.56 -4.82 -6.46
CA ASP A 124 0.89 -4.91 -6.22
C ASP A 124 1.34 -6.35 -5.92
N PHE A 125 0.55 -7.08 -5.13
CA PHE A 125 0.86 -8.47 -4.76
C PHE A 125 0.32 -9.52 -5.74
N LYS A 126 -0.49 -9.10 -6.73
CA LYS A 126 -1.20 -9.99 -7.66
C LYS A 126 -2.03 -11.05 -6.91
N ILE A 127 -2.93 -10.57 -6.05
CA ILE A 127 -3.76 -11.40 -5.13
C ILE A 127 -5.25 -11.05 -5.22
N GLY A 128 -5.70 -10.44 -6.33
CA GLY A 128 -7.04 -9.84 -6.42
C GLY A 128 -8.20 -10.78 -6.07
N LYS A 129 -8.10 -12.06 -6.45
CA LYS A 129 -9.11 -13.11 -6.17
C LYS A 129 -8.93 -13.76 -4.80
N ASP A 130 -7.73 -13.69 -4.24
CA ASP A 130 -7.34 -14.34 -2.99
C ASP A 130 -7.66 -13.45 -1.78
N VAL A 131 -8.23 -12.27 -1.98
CA VAL A 131 -8.44 -11.25 -0.95
C VAL A 131 -9.88 -10.71 -1.02
N LEU A 132 -10.58 -10.76 0.12
CA LEU A 132 -11.89 -10.16 0.29
C LEU A 132 -11.78 -8.88 1.12
N TYR A 133 -12.57 -7.89 0.72
CA TYR A 133 -12.79 -6.65 1.45
C TYR A 133 -14.24 -6.64 1.91
N ILE A 134 -14.46 -6.59 3.21
CA ILE A 134 -15.77 -6.69 3.83
C ILE A 134 -15.99 -5.43 4.63
N ILE A 135 -17.17 -4.84 4.46
CA ILE A 135 -17.67 -3.77 5.32
C ILE A 135 -18.66 -4.42 6.29
N ALA A 136 -18.36 -4.37 7.57
CA ALA A 136 -19.19 -4.96 8.61
C ALA A 136 -19.74 -3.86 9.54
N ASP A 137 -21.03 -3.91 9.84
CA ASP A 137 -21.66 -2.98 10.79
C ASP A 137 -21.23 -3.25 12.24
N SER A 138 -20.85 -4.49 12.55
CA SER A 138 -20.41 -4.88 13.88
C SER A 138 -19.41 -6.04 13.83
N ILE A 139 -18.59 -6.11 14.86
CA ILE A 139 -17.78 -7.27 15.22
C ILE A 139 -18.14 -7.60 16.67
N GLU A 140 -18.38 -8.87 16.96
CA GLU A 140 -18.70 -9.28 18.33
C GLU A 140 -17.55 -8.94 19.29
N ASN A 141 -17.88 -8.42 20.47
CA ASN A 141 -16.91 -8.07 21.52
C ASN A 141 -15.80 -7.10 21.04
N ASP A 142 -16.12 -6.14 20.17
CA ASP A 142 -15.14 -5.22 19.57
C ASP A 142 -14.66 -4.08 20.49
N SER A 143 -15.06 -4.05 21.76
CA SER A 143 -14.66 -3.01 22.72
C SER A 143 -13.14 -2.80 22.80
N TRP A 144 -12.37 -3.89 22.72
CA TRP A 144 -10.91 -3.83 22.71
C TRP A 144 -10.36 -3.25 21.40
N LEU A 145 -10.99 -3.52 20.26
CA LEU A 145 -10.63 -2.92 18.97
C LEU A 145 -10.90 -1.43 18.98
N ARG A 146 -12.08 -1.01 19.45
CA ARG A 146 -12.43 0.41 19.59
C ARG A 146 -11.40 1.14 20.44
N LYS A 147 -10.95 0.53 21.54
CA LYS A 147 -9.88 1.06 22.39
C LYS A 147 -8.54 1.19 21.67
N GLN A 148 -8.13 0.19 20.87
CA GLN A 148 -6.88 0.25 20.10
C GLN A 148 -6.87 1.39 19.06
N PHE A 149 -8.04 1.72 18.51
CA PHE A 149 -8.19 2.79 17.52
C PHE A 149 -8.63 4.13 18.11
N SER A 150 -8.79 4.21 19.45
CA SER A 150 -9.32 5.39 20.16
C SER A 150 -10.65 5.89 19.59
N LEU A 151 -11.57 4.97 19.27
CA LEU A 151 -12.88 5.29 18.71
C LEU A 151 -13.86 5.63 19.83
N THR A 152 -14.52 6.78 19.72
CA THR A 152 -15.66 7.12 20.57
C THR A 152 -16.94 6.58 19.96
N LEU A 153 -17.77 5.97 20.81
CA LEU A 153 -19.17 5.72 20.49
C LEU A 153 -19.93 6.98 20.87
N ASP A 154 -20.44 7.67 19.85
CA ASP A 154 -21.36 8.80 20.03
C ASP A 154 -22.79 8.30 20.19
#